data_AF-A0AAN9UMS7-F1
#
_entry.id   AF-A0AAN9UMS7-F1
#
_cell.length_a   1.000
_cell.length_b   1.000
_cell.length_c   1.000
_cell.angle_alpha   90.00
_cell.angle_beta   90.00
_cell.angle_gamma   90.00
#
_symmetry.space_group_name_H-M   'P 1'
#
loop_
_entity.id
_entity.type
_entity.pdbx_description
1 polymer ?
#
loop_
_entity_poly.entity_id
_entity_poly.type
_entity_poly.pdbx_seq_one_letter_code
_entity_poly.pdbx_strand_id
1 'polypeptide(L)'
;MPRPSFGKNRSIPSLNAISLSRIAPTSSSRTFRTFGSQNIAMASEPSSSESATNPPCPPDTAETTQKAQSDETTTPEQSAKPKLPPLTDHEFRQYNRLAEHMDLFHNHFRSTWNMLWGACTSGKRPGGMSLKAFIGAGLQFVQQLEMHHNIEETYIFPVLAKKMPEFRSGKGNGAAELLRQHKEIHRGLETLQEYLRKCKSGETELELRVLKTKLEGWGTVLWTHLDQEVETLGAENMRQYWTVDEIRRIPM
;
A
#
# COMPACT_ATOMS: atom_id res chain seq x y z
N MET A 1 15.95 66.94 -13.67
CA MET A 1 14.83 66.08 -14.11
C MET A 1 14.06 65.61 -12.87
N PRO A 2 12.72 65.55 -12.91
CA PRO A 2 11.88 65.59 -11.70
C PRO A 2 11.58 64.21 -11.07
N ARG A 3 11.23 64.22 -9.77
CA ARG A 3 10.58 63.11 -9.08
C ARG A 3 9.10 63.00 -9.50
N PRO A 4 8.52 61.79 -9.62
CA PRO A 4 7.08 61.62 -9.51
C PRO A 4 6.65 61.61 -8.03
N SER A 5 5.59 62.36 -7.74
CA SER A 5 4.76 62.23 -6.53
C SER A 5 3.41 61.61 -6.93
N PHE A 6 2.51 61.43 -5.96
CA PHE A 6 1.20 60.77 -6.03
C PHE A 6 1.24 59.22 -6.12
N GLY A 7 0.41 58.49 -5.36
CA GLY A 7 -0.43 58.93 -4.24
C GLY A 7 -1.58 57.98 -3.90
N LYS A 8 -2.25 58.29 -2.78
CA LYS A 8 -3.58 57.85 -2.33
C LYS A 8 -3.75 56.40 -1.87
N ASN A 9 -3.85 56.29 -0.54
CA ASN A 9 -4.74 55.40 0.22
C ASN A 9 -5.89 54.80 -0.61
N ARG A 10 -6.09 53.49 -0.47
CA ARG A 10 -7.42 52.86 -0.57
C ARG A 10 -7.76 52.25 0.79
N SER A 11 -8.76 52.83 1.46
CA SER A 11 -9.39 52.18 2.61
C SER A 11 -10.07 50.90 2.17
N ILE A 12 -9.84 49.81 2.90
CA ILE A 12 -10.61 48.57 2.77
C ILE A 12 -11.86 48.73 3.65
N PRO A 13 -13.09 48.55 3.12
CA PRO A 13 -14.28 48.58 3.95
C PRO A 13 -14.37 47.32 4.82
N SER A 14 -14.62 47.52 6.11
CA SER A 14 -15.00 46.46 7.05
C SER A 14 -16.35 45.87 6.66
N LEU A 15 -16.46 44.53 6.67
CA LEU A 15 -17.75 43.83 6.65
C LEU A 15 -17.87 42.98 7.91
N ASN A 16 -18.72 43.47 8.82
CA ASN A 16 -19.07 42.81 10.07
C ASN A 16 -20.21 41.80 9.85
N ALA A 17 -20.20 40.76 10.68
CA ALA A 17 -21.36 40.01 11.17
C ALA A 17 -22.35 39.39 10.14
N ILE A 18 -22.32 38.06 10.01
CA ILE A 18 -23.53 37.27 9.75
C ILE A 18 -23.81 36.33 10.93
N SER A 19 -25.06 36.43 11.36
CA SER A 19 -25.74 35.84 12.51
C SER A 19 -25.42 34.36 12.86
N LEU A 20 -25.18 34.13 14.16
CA LEU A 20 -25.33 32.82 14.80
C LEU A 20 -26.81 32.44 14.88
N SER A 21 -27.23 31.37 14.19
CA SER A 21 -28.52 30.71 14.43
C SER A 21 -28.32 29.40 15.17
N ARG A 22 -28.84 29.33 16.40
CA ARG A 22 -28.78 28.14 17.26
C ARG A 22 -29.79 27.09 16.79
N ILE A 23 -29.37 25.83 16.73
CA ILE A 23 -30.29 24.68 16.75
C ILE A 23 -29.90 23.80 17.93
N ALA A 24 -30.87 23.55 18.82
CA ALA A 24 -30.71 22.73 20.02
C ALA A 24 -31.18 21.28 19.75
N PRO A 25 -30.71 20.28 20.53
CA PRO A 25 -30.89 18.88 20.19
C PRO A 25 -32.24 18.31 20.63
N THR A 26 -32.86 17.48 19.79
CA THR A 26 -34.00 16.64 20.17
C THR A 26 -33.51 15.28 20.68
N SER A 27 -33.55 15.12 22.00
CA SER A 27 -33.37 13.81 22.64
C SER A 27 -34.54 12.88 22.31
N SER A 28 -34.25 11.63 21.94
CA SER A 28 -35.25 10.57 21.89
C SER A 28 -34.68 9.30 22.52
N SER A 29 -34.84 9.19 23.84
CA SER A 29 -34.60 7.95 24.58
C SER A 29 -35.54 6.86 24.09
N ARG A 30 -35.01 5.70 23.69
CA ARG A 30 -35.80 4.47 23.59
C ARG A 30 -35.16 3.37 24.43
N THR A 31 -36.01 2.65 25.15
CA THR A 31 -35.69 1.83 26.31
C THR A 31 -35.14 0.46 25.96
N PHE A 32 -34.34 -0.08 26.89
CA PHE A 32 -33.96 -1.49 26.93
C PHE A 32 -35.18 -2.42 26.86
N ARG A 33 -35.04 -3.53 26.13
CA ARG A 33 -35.73 -4.79 26.44
C ARG A 33 -34.72 -5.92 26.45
N THR A 34 -34.39 -6.38 27.64
CA THR A 34 -33.81 -7.71 27.90
C THR A 34 -34.90 -8.77 27.74
N PHE A 35 -34.60 -9.90 27.12
CA PHE A 35 -35.42 -11.11 27.23
C PHE A 35 -34.59 -12.38 27.08
N GLY A 36 -34.66 -13.22 28.11
CA GLY A 36 -34.77 -14.68 28.00
C GLY A 36 -33.64 -15.48 27.35
N SER A 37 -32.69 -15.95 28.16
CA SER A 37 -31.98 -17.20 27.86
C SER A 37 -32.96 -18.39 27.84
N GLN A 38 -32.80 -19.30 26.88
CA GLN A 38 -33.20 -20.71 27.07
C GLN A 38 -32.07 -21.62 26.61
N ASN A 39 -31.62 -22.47 27.53
CA ASN A 39 -30.68 -23.56 27.26
C ASN A 39 -31.46 -24.72 26.64
N ILE A 40 -30.89 -25.36 25.61
CA ILE A 40 -31.13 -26.77 25.32
C ILE A 40 -29.77 -27.45 25.31
N ALA A 41 -29.60 -28.42 26.19
CA ALA A 41 -28.43 -29.29 26.27
C ALA A 41 -28.90 -30.74 26.12
N MET A 42 -28.23 -31.51 25.26
CA MET A 42 -28.15 -32.98 25.17
C MET A 42 -27.54 -33.31 23.77
N ALA A 43 -26.70 -34.32 23.56
CA ALA A 43 -25.87 -35.13 24.46
C ALA A 43 -24.85 -35.94 23.61
N SER A 44 -23.82 -36.50 24.27
CA SER A 44 -23.14 -37.75 23.89
C SER A 44 -22.30 -37.84 22.60
N GLU A 45 -20.99 -37.64 22.76
CA GLU A 45 -19.96 -38.57 22.25
C GLU A 45 -19.73 -39.71 23.29
N PRO A 46 -18.82 -40.70 23.13
CA PRO A 46 -17.96 -41.05 21.98
C PRO A 46 -18.02 -42.55 21.58
N SER A 47 -17.31 -42.94 20.50
CA SER A 47 -16.75 -44.29 20.34
C SER A 47 -15.47 -44.26 19.49
N SER A 48 -14.60 -45.24 19.71
CA SER A 48 -13.15 -45.20 19.44
C SER A 48 -12.66 -46.34 18.52
N SER A 49 -11.33 -46.38 18.29
CA SER A 49 -10.53 -47.47 17.67
C SER A 49 -10.73 -47.66 16.15
N GLU A 50 -9.78 -48.15 15.34
CA GLU A 50 -8.30 -48.22 15.24
C GLU A 50 -8.01 -49.20 14.06
N SER A 51 -6.74 -49.43 13.69
CA SER A 51 -6.27 -50.44 12.70
C SER A 51 -6.59 -50.10 11.22
N ALA A 52 -5.64 -49.72 10.33
CA ALA A 52 -4.31 -50.22 9.98
C ALA A 52 -4.30 -51.59 9.26
N THR A 53 -3.98 -51.59 7.95
CA THR A 53 -3.39 -52.74 7.22
C THR A 53 -2.88 -52.33 5.82
N ASN A 54 -1.55 -52.35 5.64
CA ASN A 54 -0.86 -52.69 4.38
C ASN A 54 -0.49 -54.21 4.45
N PRO A 55 0.22 -54.87 3.49
CA PRO A 55 0.70 -54.55 2.12
C PRO A 55 0.14 -55.63 1.11
N PRO A 56 0.76 -56.12 0.00
CA PRO A 56 2.05 -55.83 -0.66
C PRO A 56 2.10 -55.78 -2.22
N CYS A 57 3.32 -55.53 -2.71
CA CYS A 57 3.87 -55.62 -4.10
C CYS A 57 5.18 -56.48 -4.00
N PRO A 58 5.92 -56.87 -5.08
CA PRO A 58 5.71 -56.80 -6.53
C PRO A 58 5.47 -58.22 -7.14
N PRO A 59 6.29 -58.92 -7.99
CA PRO A 59 7.68 -58.72 -8.46
C PRO A 59 7.86 -58.42 -9.97
N ASP A 60 9.12 -58.51 -10.43
CA ASP A 60 9.74 -58.12 -11.71
C ASP A 60 9.43 -58.90 -12.99
N THR A 61 9.71 -58.27 -14.14
CA THR A 61 10.53 -58.88 -15.20
C THR A 61 11.30 -57.82 -16.01
N ALA A 62 12.59 -58.05 -16.26
CA ALA A 62 13.46 -57.25 -17.15
C ALA A 62 13.16 -57.59 -18.64
N GLU A 63 13.57 -56.85 -19.68
CA GLU A 63 14.97 -56.59 -20.05
C GLU A 63 15.11 -55.66 -21.30
N THR A 64 16.34 -55.19 -21.55
CA THR A 64 16.95 -54.87 -22.87
C THR A 64 16.61 -53.58 -23.63
N THR A 65 17.55 -52.65 -23.48
CA THR A 65 18.03 -51.57 -24.37
C THR A 65 18.10 -51.90 -25.88
N GLN A 66 17.70 -50.97 -26.76
CA GLN A 66 18.57 -50.42 -27.83
C GLN A 66 17.98 -49.24 -28.67
N LYS A 67 18.67 -48.09 -28.60
CA LYS A 67 19.10 -47.21 -29.73
C LYS A 67 18.08 -46.74 -30.80
N ALA A 68 17.63 -45.49 -30.65
CA ALA A 68 17.29 -44.58 -31.75
C ALA A 68 18.07 -43.27 -31.53
N GLN A 69 19.04 -42.94 -32.38
CA GLN A 69 18.89 -41.99 -33.50
C GLN A 69 18.53 -40.57 -33.04
N SER A 70 19.57 -39.73 -33.04
CA SER A 70 19.50 -38.28 -33.03
C SER A 70 18.69 -37.78 -34.22
N ASP A 71 17.64 -37.02 -33.96
CA ASP A 71 16.98 -36.19 -34.97
C ASP A 71 16.86 -34.76 -34.48
N GLU A 72 17.16 -33.83 -35.38
CA GLU A 72 17.51 -32.44 -35.07
C GLU A 72 16.25 -31.58 -34.97
N THR A 73 15.63 -31.53 -33.78
CA THR A 73 14.43 -30.69 -33.57
C THR A 73 14.82 -29.30 -33.06
N THR A 74 15.06 -28.39 -34.01
CA THR A 74 15.34 -26.97 -33.76
C THR A 74 14.14 -26.30 -33.07
N THR A 75 14.20 -26.16 -31.75
CA THR A 75 13.21 -25.37 -31.00
C THR A 75 13.57 -23.89 -31.12
N PRO A 76 12.62 -22.99 -31.47
CA PRO A 76 12.95 -21.60 -31.76
C PRO A 76 13.48 -20.86 -30.53
N GLU A 77 14.55 -20.13 -30.76
CA GLU A 77 15.34 -19.37 -29.82
C GLU A 77 14.52 -18.27 -29.12
N GLN A 78 14.00 -18.56 -27.91
CA GLN A 78 13.64 -17.49 -26.99
C GLN A 78 14.93 -16.81 -26.54
N SER A 79 15.10 -15.53 -26.92
CA SER A 79 16.30 -14.75 -26.66
C SER A 79 16.58 -14.64 -25.16
N ALA A 80 17.45 -15.51 -24.66
CA ALA A 80 17.95 -15.42 -23.29
C ALA A 80 18.79 -14.15 -23.17
N LYS A 81 18.29 -13.14 -22.42
CA LYS A 81 19.10 -11.99 -22.03
C LYS A 81 20.42 -12.52 -21.44
N PRO A 82 21.60 -12.04 -21.88
CA PRO A 82 22.88 -12.53 -21.37
C PRO A 82 22.93 -12.35 -19.84
N LYS A 83 23.14 -13.44 -19.12
CA LYS A 83 23.10 -13.45 -17.66
C LYS A 83 24.29 -12.65 -17.13
N LEU A 84 24.00 -11.43 -16.66
CA LEU A 84 24.98 -10.52 -16.07
C LEU A 84 25.78 -11.24 -14.94
N PRO A 85 27.08 -10.94 -14.74
CA PRO A 85 27.89 -11.55 -13.68
C PRO A 85 27.29 -11.40 -12.28
N PRO A 86 27.60 -12.30 -11.32
CA PRO A 86 27.20 -12.10 -9.92
C PRO A 86 27.76 -10.78 -9.37
N LEU A 87 26.94 -10.02 -8.63
CA LEU A 87 27.41 -8.83 -7.92
C LEU A 87 28.23 -9.23 -6.70
N THR A 88 29.25 -8.43 -6.37
CA THR A 88 29.84 -8.47 -5.02
C THR A 88 28.88 -7.85 -4.00
N ASP A 89 28.98 -8.23 -2.73
CA ASP A 89 28.16 -7.67 -1.64
C ASP A 89 28.20 -6.14 -1.58
N HIS A 90 29.34 -5.54 -1.93
CA HIS A 90 29.50 -4.09 -1.99
C HIS A 90 28.65 -3.50 -3.12
N GLU A 91 28.78 -4.02 -4.35
CA GLU A 91 28.00 -3.53 -5.49
C GLU A 91 26.50 -3.77 -5.31
N PHE A 92 26.11 -4.93 -4.76
CA PHE A 92 24.72 -5.23 -4.41
C PHE A 92 24.13 -4.12 -3.53
N ARG A 93 24.79 -3.77 -2.41
CA ARG A 93 24.34 -2.66 -1.55
C ARG A 93 24.29 -1.32 -2.28
N GLN A 94 25.19 -1.05 -3.23
CA GLN A 94 25.13 0.20 -4.00
C GLN A 94 23.90 0.24 -4.93
N TYR A 95 23.60 -0.86 -5.63
CA TYR A 95 22.41 -0.95 -6.48
C TYR A 95 21.10 -1.00 -5.67
N ASN A 96 21.10 -1.68 -4.51
CA ASN A 96 19.92 -1.90 -3.68
C ASN A 96 19.49 -0.70 -2.82
N ARG A 97 20.34 0.34 -2.71
CA ARG A 97 20.13 1.49 -1.81
C ARG A 97 18.78 2.19 -1.97
N LEU A 98 18.21 2.16 -3.18
CA LEU A 98 16.91 2.74 -3.49
C LEU A 98 15.78 1.91 -2.88
N ALA A 99 15.76 0.60 -3.15
CA ALA A 99 14.82 -0.34 -2.53
C ALA A 99 14.90 -0.33 -1.00
N GLU A 100 16.11 -0.31 -0.42
CA GLU A 100 16.30 -0.27 1.04
C GLU A 100 15.69 0.99 1.67
N HIS A 101 15.91 2.16 1.07
CA HIS A 101 15.34 3.41 1.56
C HIS A 101 13.82 3.47 1.39
N MET A 102 13.33 2.96 0.25
CA MET A 102 11.90 2.90 -0.05
C MET A 102 11.17 1.99 0.95
N ASP A 103 11.74 0.82 1.25
CA ASP A 103 11.14 -0.12 2.18
C ASP A 103 11.12 0.40 3.64
N LEU A 104 12.03 1.29 4.04
CA LEU A 104 11.95 1.97 5.34
C LEU A 104 10.67 2.82 5.47
N PHE A 105 10.31 3.59 4.45
CA PHE A 105 9.04 4.32 4.42
C PHE A 105 7.85 3.38 4.29
N HIS A 106 7.93 2.39 3.39
CA HIS A 106 6.83 1.45 3.14
C HIS A 106 6.48 0.65 4.38
N ASN A 107 7.46 0.25 5.20
CA ASN A 107 7.21 -0.42 6.48
C ASN A 107 6.54 0.49 7.52
N HIS A 108 6.77 1.80 7.50
CA HIS A 108 6.00 2.75 8.33
C HIS A 108 4.52 2.80 7.88
N PHE A 109 4.29 2.82 6.56
CA PHE A 109 2.94 2.80 5.97
C PHE A 109 2.21 1.48 6.26
N ARG A 110 2.84 0.33 6.04
CA ARG A 110 2.31 -1.02 6.38
C ARG A 110 1.96 -1.11 7.87
N SER A 111 2.82 -0.62 8.76
CA SER A 111 2.60 -0.61 10.21
C SER A 111 1.35 0.21 10.59
N THR A 112 1.24 1.44 10.07
CA THR A 112 0.10 2.31 10.40
C THR A 112 -1.20 1.82 9.74
N TRP A 113 -1.12 1.29 8.52
CA TRP A 113 -2.23 0.61 7.86
C TRP A 113 -2.75 -0.55 8.71
N ASN A 114 -1.87 -1.45 9.16
CA ASN A 114 -2.25 -2.61 9.97
C ASN A 114 -2.86 -2.21 11.33
N MET A 115 -2.42 -1.10 11.92
CA MET A 115 -3.02 -0.53 13.13
C MET A 115 -4.47 -0.05 12.88
N LEU A 116 -4.71 0.69 11.79
CA LEU A 116 -6.04 1.17 11.41
C LEU A 116 -6.97 0.02 10.99
N TRP A 117 -6.48 -0.86 10.12
CA TRP A 117 -7.21 -2.02 9.60
C TRP A 117 -7.52 -3.04 10.69
N GLY A 118 -6.56 -3.32 11.58
CA GLY A 118 -6.74 -4.18 12.75
C GLY A 118 -7.81 -3.64 13.70
N ALA A 119 -7.88 -2.31 13.90
CA ALA A 119 -8.96 -1.71 14.66
C ALA A 119 -10.33 -1.86 13.97
N CYS A 120 -10.37 -1.73 12.64
CA CYS A 120 -11.58 -1.91 11.84
C CYS A 120 -12.11 -3.35 11.85
N THR A 121 -11.21 -4.35 11.81
CA THR A 121 -11.57 -5.78 11.74
C THR A 121 -11.84 -6.40 13.11
N SER A 122 -11.15 -5.94 14.17
CA SER A 122 -11.43 -6.37 15.55
C SER A 122 -12.56 -5.59 16.23
N GLY A 123 -13.03 -4.49 15.62
CA GLY A 123 -14.02 -3.60 16.21
C GLY A 123 -13.51 -2.79 17.42
N LYS A 124 -12.20 -2.76 17.68
CA LYS A 124 -11.60 -2.11 18.85
C LYS A 124 -10.29 -1.40 18.51
N ARG A 125 -10.14 -0.14 18.95
CA ARG A 125 -8.86 0.59 18.85
C ARG A 125 -7.74 -0.10 19.65
N PRO A 126 -6.45 0.10 19.30
CA PRO A 126 -5.33 -0.42 20.08
C PRO A 126 -5.41 -0.07 21.57
N GLY A 127 -4.96 -0.99 22.43
CA GLY A 127 -4.95 -0.79 23.88
C GLY A 127 -4.18 0.46 24.28
N GLY A 128 -4.72 1.24 25.23
CA GLY A 128 -4.12 2.50 25.67
C GLY A 128 -4.22 3.68 24.69
N MET A 129 -4.66 3.46 23.44
CA MET A 129 -4.75 4.53 22.44
C MET A 129 -6.06 5.33 22.56
N SER A 130 -5.93 6.62 22.86
CA SER A 130 -7.06 7.56 22.86
C SER A 130 -7.66 7.75 21.45
N LEU A 131 -8.93 8.12 21.37
CA LEU A 131 -9.59 8.43 20.09
C LEU A 131 -8.82 9.52 19.31
N LYS A 132 -8.37 10.58 20.01
CA LYS A 132 -7.58 11.67 19.43
C LYS A 132 -6.25 11.20 18.86
N ALA A 133 -5.56 10.28 19.55
CA ALA A 133 -4.30 9.70 19.07
C ALA A 133 -4.53 8.81 17.84
N PHE A 134 -5.58 7.98 17.84
CA PHE A 134 -5.93 7.10 16.73
C PHE A 134 -6.28 7.88 15.45
N ILE A 135 -7.13 8.91 15.55
CA ILE A 135 -7.42 9.82 14.42
C ILE A 135 -6.17 10.59 13.99
N GLY A 136 -5.34 11.01 14.95
CA GLY A 136 -4.04 11.66 14.68
C GLY A 136 -3.13 10.81 13.82
N ALA A 137 -2.91 9.54 14.20
CA ALA A 137 -2.09 8.59 13.46
C ALA A 137 -2.63 8.36 12.03
N GLY A 138 -3.95 8.22 11.86
CA GLY A 138 -4.55 8.09 10.52
C GLY A 138 -4.36 9.33 9.63
N LEU A 139 -4.42 10.54 10.20
CA LEU A 139 -4.13 11.77 9.46
C LEU A 139 -2.65 11.94 9.13
N GLN A 140 -1.74 11.50 10.01
CA GLN A 140 -0.30 11.50 9.75
C GLN A 140 0.07 10.51 8.65
N PHE A 141 -0.47 9.29 8.69
CA PHE A 141 -0.34 8.30 7.61
C PHE A 141 -0.71 8.88 6.25
N VAL A 142 -1.89 9.54 6.16
CA VAL A 142 -2.32 10.18 4.92
C VAL A 142 -1.31 11.24 4.47
N GLN A 143 -0.94 12.17 5.36
CA GLN A 143 -0.05 13.28 5.00
C GLN A 143 1.34 12.80 4.55
N GLN A 144 1.87 11.76 5.18
CA GLN A 144 3.20 11.23 4.87
C GLN A 144 3.20 10.42 3.57
N LEU A 145 2.20 9.57 3.35
CA LEU A 145 2.08 8.82 2.09
C LEU A 145 1.81 9.74 0.90
N GLU A 146 1.01 10.79 1.09
CA GLU A 146 0.80 11.84 0.08
C GLU A 146 2.09 12.60 -0.22
N MET A 147 2.90 12.94 0.79
CA MET A 147 4.20 13.61 0.60
C MET A 147 5.22 12.72 -0.12
N HIS A 148 5.26 11.43 0.23
CA HIS A 148 6.12 10.39 -0.32
C HIS A 148 5.94 10.26 -1.84
N HIS A 149 4.72 9.96 -2.29
CA HIS A 149 4.40 9.89 -3.73
C HIS A 149 4.66 11.19 -4.48
N ASN A 150 4.41 12.34 -3.85
CA ASN A 150 4.69 13.64 -4.46
C ASN A 150 6.21 13.85 -4.68
N ILE A 151 7.07 13.33 -3.79
CA ILE A 151 8.53 13.39 -3.96
C ILE A 151 8.97 12.46 -5.09
N GLU A 152 8.43 11.23 -5.15
CA GLU A 152 8.69 10.28 -6.24
C GLU A 152 8.33 10.85 -7.61
N GLU A 153 7.08 11.27 -7.80
CA GLU A 153 6.58 11.78 -9.09
C GLU A 153 7.29 13.06 -9.53
N THR A 154 7.70 13.92 -8.58
CA THR A 154 8.35 15.19 -8.89
C THR A 154 9.86 15.04 -9.16
N TYR A 155 10.56 14.19 -8.40
CA TYR A 155 12.03 14.19 -8.36
C TYR A 155 12.69 12.85 -8.72
N ILE A 156 12.05 11.71 -8.44
CA ILE A 156 12.68 10.39 -8.57
C ILE A 156 12.28 9.71 -9.89
N PHE A 157 10.99 9.55 -10.16
CA PHE A 157 10.47 8.90 -11.36
C PHE A 157 10.94 9.59 -12.66
N PRO A 158 11.03 10.93 -12.77
CA PRO A 158 11.59 11.58 -13.96
C PRO A 158 13.08 11.28 -14.21
N VAL A 159 13.83 10.90 -13.17
CA VAL A 159 15.22 10.42 -13.30
C VAL A 159 15.24 8.98 -13.77
N LEU A 160 14.45 8.10 -13.14
CA LEU A 160 14.37 6.68 -13.49
C LEU A 160 13.88 6.45 -14.93
N ALA A 161 12.84 7.17 -15.35
CA ALA A 161 12.23 7.12 -16.68
C ALA A 161 13.20 7.37 -17.85
N LYS A 162 14.36 7.98 -17.59
CA LYS A 162 15.41 8.16 -18.61
C LYS A 162 15.87 6.81 -19.15
N LYS A 163 16.06 5.81 -18.29
CA LYS A 163 16.57 4.48 -18.67
C LYS A 163 15.59 3.34 -18.49
N MET A 164 14.66 3.45 -17.53
CA MET A 164 13.71 2.41 -17.15
C MET A 164 12.33 2.68 -17.79
N PRO A 165 11.89 1.91 -18.80
CA PRO A 165 10.63 2.16 -19.51
C PRO A 165 9.38 2.12 -18.62
N GLU A 166 9.39 1.34 -17.55
CA GLU A 166 8.31 1.19 -16.57
C GLU A 166 7.89 2.53 -15.92
N PHE A 167 8.84 3.45 -15.70
CA PHE A 167 8.58 4.80 -15.15
C PHE A 167 8.18 5.85 -16.21
N ARG A 168 8.11 5.50 -17.50
CA ARG A 168 7.78 6.47 -18.56
C ARG A 168 6.27 6.68 -18.66
N SER A 169 5.81 7.91 -18.46
CA SER A 169 4.43 8.32 -18.72
C SER A 169 4.05 8.12 -20.19
N GLY A 170 3.06 7.27 -20.49
CA GLY A 170 2.61 7.00 -21.86
C GLY A 170 1.46 6.00 -21.97
N LYS A 171 1.07 5.65 -23.20
CA LYS A 171 0.13 4.56 -23.50
C LYS A 171 0.91 3.34 -24.00
N GLY A 172 0.91 2.27 -23.20
CA GLY A 172 1.51 0.97 -23.51
C GLY A 172 1.20 -0.02 -22.39
N ASN A 173 1.36 -1.33 -22.63
CA ASN A 173 0.81 -2.41 -21.79
C ASN A 173 1.53 -2.64 -20.44
N GLY A 174 2.19 -1.62 -19.86
CA GLY A 174 2.94 -1.74 -18.60
C GLY A 174 3.79 -0.51 -18.22
N ALA A 175 4.01 0.43 -19.15
CA ALA A 175 4.60 1.72 -18.81
C ALA A 175 3.61 2.56 -17.98
N ALA A 176 4.09 3.17 -16.89
CA ALA A 176 3.31 3.96 -15.94
C ALA A 176 2.31 3.18 -15.04
N GLU A 177 2.58 1.91 -14.71
CA GLU A 177 1.77 1.15 -13.75
C GLU A 177 1.84 1.75 -12.33
N LEU A 178 3.04 2.01 -11.79
CA LEU A 178 3.20 2.66 -10.48
C LEU A 178 2.47 4.02 -10.43
N LEU A 179 2.63 4.84 -11.47
CA LEU A 179 1.91 6.12 -11.67
C LEU A 179 0.38 5.96 -11.79
N ARG A 180 -0.14 4.79 -12.17
CA ARG A 180 -1.57 4.48 -12.14
C ARG A 180 -2.01 4.15 -10.71
N GLN A 181 -1.22 3.33 -10.00
CA GLN A 181 -1.47 2.94 -8.61
C GLN A 181 -1.47 4.17 -7.69
N HIS A 182 -0.51 5.08 -7.84
CA HIS A 182 -0.47 6.38 -7.14
C HIS A 182 -1.81 7.12 -7.27
N LYS A 183 -2.35 7.27 -8.49
CA LYS A 183 -3.64 7.95 -8.73
C LYS A 183 -4.82 7.28 -8.06
N GLU A 184 -4.78 5.97 -7.85
CA GLU A 184 -5.82 5.22 -7.13
C GLU A 184 -5.67 5.46 -5.62
N ILE A 185 -4.44 5.39 -5.12
CA ILE A 185 -4.08 5.64 -3.73
C ILE A 185 -4.43 7.07 -3.33
N HIS A 186 -4.10 8.10 -4.13
CA HIS A 186 -4.45 9.49 -3.85
C HIS A 186 -5.98 9.70 -3.72
N ARG A 187 -6.79 9.07 -4.59
CA ARG A 187 -8.26 9.10 -4.43
C ARG A 187 -8.71 8.43 -3.13
N GLY A 188 -8.09 7.31 -2.76
CA GLY A 188 -8.32 6.65 -1.47
C GLY A 188 -7.99 7.55 -0.28
N LEU A 189 -6.80 8.17 -0.33
CA LEU A 189 -6.27 9.10 0.67
C LEU A 189 -7.17 10.31 0.88
N GLU A 190 -7.64 10.97 -0.19
CA GLU A 190 -8.60 12.10 -0.10
C GLU A 190 -9.84 11.72 0.72
N THR A 191 -10.49 10.59 0.37
CA THR A 191 -11.73 10.17 1.03
C THR A 191 -11.53 9.72 2.47
N LEU A 192 -10.35 9.19 2.81
CA LEU A 192 -9.94 8.86 4.18
C LEU A 192 -9.64 10.13 4.98
N GLN A 193 -8.91 11.09 4.38
CA GLN A 193 -8.53 12.36 4.99
C GLN A 193 -9.75 13.19 5.38
N GLU A 194 -10.73 13.31 4.48
CA GLU A 194 -11.97 14.05 4.74
C GLU A 194 -12.73 13.44 5.93
N TYR A 195 -12.90 12.11 5.93
CA TYR A 195 -13.59 11.42 7.01
C TYR A 195 -12.90 11.61 8.37
N LEU A 196 -11.58 11.40 8.42
CA LEU A 196 -10.81 11.58 9.65
C LEU A 196 -10.76 13.04 10.11
N ARG A 197 -10.80 14.03 9.21
CA ARG A 197 -10.93 15.45 9.56
C ARG A 197 -12.28 15.75 10.21
N LYS A 198 -13.38 15.21 9.68
CA LYS A 198 -14.73 15.35 10.28
C LYS A 198 -14.83 14.68 11.65
N CYS A 199 -14.18 13.53 11.83
CA CYS A 199 -14.05 12.88 13.13
C CYS A 199 -13.20 13.72 14.11
N LYS A 200 -12.17 14.40 13.63
CA LYS A 200 -11.29 15.26 14.45
C LYS A 200 -11.96 16.56 14.88
N SER A 201 -12.86 17.13 14.07
CA SER A 201 -13.63 18.34 14.39
C SER A 201 -14.85 18.07 15.29
N GLY A 202 -15.32 16.82 15.36
CA GLY A 202 -16.59 16.48 16.00
C GLY A 202 -17.82 16.73 15.12
N GLU A 203 -17.63 16.93 13.82
CA GLU A 203 -18.72 17.02 12.82
C GLU A 203 -19.39 15.64 12.62
N THR A 204 -18.64 14.56 12.80
CA THR A 204 -19.15 13.18 12.76
C THR A 204 -18.44 12.32 13.79
N GLU A 205 -19.08 11.25 14.25
CA GLU A 205 -18.46 10.28 15.16
C GLU A 205 -17.59 9.27 14.39
N LEU A 206 -16.57 8.74 15.07
CA LEU A 206 -15.71 7.73 14.46
C LEU A 206 -16.37 6.34 14.53
N GLU A 207 -16.87 5.88 13.39
CA GLU A 207 -17.39 4.55 13.17
C GLU A 207 -16.34 3.66 12.47
N LEU A 208 -15.91 2.61 13.16
CA LEU A 208 -14.89 1.68 12.62
C LEU A 208 -15.35 0.96 11.34
N ARG A 209 -16.65 0.76 11.14
CA ARG A 209 -17.22 0.21 9.90
C ARG A 209 -17.09 1.18 8.71
N VAL A 210 -17.31 2.47 8.95
CA VAL A 210 -17.14 3.52 7.93
C VAL A 210 -15.65 3.67 7.60
N LEU A 211 -14.78 3.71 8.61
CA LEU A 211 -13.33 3.70 8.44
C LEU A 211 -12.85 2.49 7.62
N LYS A 212 -13.37 1.29 7.89
CA LYS A 212 -13.04 0.08 7.11
C LYS A 212 -13.32 0.30 5.62
N THR A 213 -14.50 0.82 5.29
CA THR A 213 -14.92 1.06 3.90
C THR A 213 -14.01 2.09 3.20
N LYS A 214 -13.51 3.10 3.94
CA LYS A 214 -12.55 4.09 3.43
C LYS A 214 -11.14 3.54 3.19
N LEU A 215 -10.79 2.40 3.78
CA LEU A 215 -9.53 1.69 3.55
C LEU A 215 -9.69 0.60 2.47
N GLU A 216 -10.76 -0.19 2.57
CA GLU A 216 -11.01 -1.39 1.76
C GLU A 216 -11.01 -1.12 0.25
N GLY A 217 -11.50 0.04 -0.19
CA GLY A 217 -11.61 0.40 -1.62
C GLY A 217 -10.28 0.60 -2.37
N TRP A 218 -9.14 0.70 -1.68
CA TRP A 218 -7.82 0.92 -2.30
C TRP A 218 -6.68 0.13 -1.64
N GLY A 219 -6.95 -0.64 -0.58
CA GLY A 219 -5.93 -1.37 0.17
C GLY A 219 -5.13 -2.37 -0.66
N THR A 220 -5.77 -3.14 -1.54
CA THR A 220 -5.06 -4.06 -2.45
C THR A 220 -4.08 -3.32 -3.37
N VAL A 221 -4.45 -2.13 -3.85
CA VAL A 221 -3.59 -1.31 -4.71
C VAL A 221 -2.40 -0.76 -3.91
N LEU A 222 -2.63 -0.27 -2.69
CA LEU A 222 -1.54 0.16 -1.82
C LEU A 222 -0.54 -0.97 -1.56
N TRP A 223 -1.00 -2.12 -1.07
CA TRP A 223 -0.09 -3.22 -0.74
C TRP A 223 0.69 -3.73 -1.97
N THR A 224 0.02 -3.85 -3.12
CA THR A 224 0.66 -4.21 -4.39
C THR A 224 1.73 -3.20 -4.79
N HIS A 225 1.44 -1.91 -4.69
CA HIS A 225 2.35 -0.82 -5.01
C HIS A 225 3.60 -0.83 -4.11
N LEU A 226 3.40 -0.92 -2.79
CA LEU A 226 4.50 -0.90 -1.80
C LEU A 226 5.50 -2.06 -2.01
N ASP A 227 5.03 -3.20 -2.53
CA ASP A 227 5.87 -4.37 -2.82
C ASP A 227 6.51 -4.27 -4.22
N GLN A 228 5.73 -3.93 -5.25
CA GLN A 228 6.20 -3.84 -6.64
C GLN A 228 7.27 -2.76 -6.85
N GLU A 229 7.17 -1.63 -6.15
CA GLU A 229 8.17 -0.59 -6.25
C GLU A 229 9.52 -1.01 -5.65
N VAL A 230 9.51 -1.64 -4.48
CA VAL A 230 10.72 -2.16 -3.82
C VAL A 230 11.39 -3.23 -4.70
N GLU A 231 10.61 -4.11 -5.34
CA GLU A 231 11.12 -5.06 -6.33
C GLU A 231 11.71 -4.35 -7.57
N THR A 232 11.01 -3.35 -8.12
CA THR A 232 11.44 -2.57 -9.29
C THR A 232 12.72 -1.78 -9.03
N LEU A 233 12.91 -1.27 -7.81
CA LEU A 233 14.10 -0.56 -7.35
C LEU A 233 15.19 -1.49 -6.81
N GLY A 234 14.96 -2.81 -6.81
CA GLY A 234 15.89 -3.82 -6.30
C GLY A 234 17.13 -3.98 -7.18
N ALA A 235 18.25 -4.40 -6.58
CA ALA A 235 19.56 -4.41 -7.22
C ALA A 235 19.61 -5.10 -8.60
N GLU A 236 18.91 -6.23 -8.75
CA GLU A 236 18.87 -7.03 -9.98
C GLU A 236 18.10 -6.37 -11.13
N ASN A 237 17.09 -5.53 -10.84
CA ASN A 237 16.45 -4.73 -11.86
C ASN A 237 17.30 -3.49 -12.19
N MET A 238 17.77 -2.77 -11.16
CA MET A 238 18.55 -1.53 -11.33
C MET A 238 19.83 -1.74 -12.14
N ARG A 239 20.55 -2.86 -11.93
CA ARG A 239 21.80 -3.19 -12.65
C ARG A 239 21.61 -3.52 -14.15
N GLN A 240 20.36 -3.70 -14.63
CA GLN A 240 20.09 -3.86 -16.06
C GLN A 240 20.14 -2.54 -16.83
N TYR A 241 20.02 -1.40 -16.13
CA TYR A 241 19.86 -0.08 -16.74
C TYR A 241 20.95 0.93 -16.33
N TRP A 242 21.49 0.79 -15.11
CA TRP A 242 22.36 1.79 -14.49
C TRP A 242 23.72 1.20 -14.10
N THR A 243 24.73 2.05 -14.01
CA THR A 243 26.00 1.71 -13.33
C THR A 243 25.96 2.17 -11.86
N VAL A 244 26.82 1.60 -11.01
CA VAL A 244 26.98 2.00 -9.60
C VAL A 244 27.15 3.51 -9.44
N ASP A 245 27.97 4.16 -10.28
CA ASP A 245 28.25 5.59 -10.18
C ASP A 245 27.10 6.48 -10.68
N GLU A 246 26.20 5.96 -11.51
CA GLU A 246 24.95 6.63 -11.84
C GLU A 246 23.92 6.48 -10.72
N ILE A 247 23.76 5.27 -10.17
CA ILE A 247 22.87 5.01 -9.03
C ILE A 247 23.18 5.94 -7.86
N ARG A 248 24.47 6.14 -7.54
CA ARG A 248 24.95 7.07 -6.50
C ARG A 248 24.50 8.52 -6.69
N ARG A 249 24.17 8.93 -7.91
CA ARG A 249 23.76 10.31 -8.26
C ARG A 249 22.24 10.50 -8.31
N ILE A 250 21.46 9.43 -8.19
CA ILE A 250 20.00 9.52 -8.05
C ILE A 250 19.70 10.19 -6.68
N PRO A 251 18.80 11.18 -6.61
CA PRO A 251 18.39 11.77 -5.33
C PRO A 251 17.81 10.71 -4.37
N MET A 252 18.04 10.90 -3.08
CA MET A 252 17.44 10.18 -1.95
C MET A 252 17.10 11.20 -0.87
#